data_AF-A0A383VRG8-F1
#
_entry.id   AF-A0A383VRG8-F1
#
_cell.length_a   1.000
_cell.length_b   1.000
_cell.length_c   1.000
_cell.angle_alpha   90.00
_cell.angle_beta   90.00
_cell.angle_gamma   90.00
#
_symmetry.space_group_name_H-M   'P 1'
#
loop_
_entity.id
_entity.type
_entity.pdbx_description
1 polymer ?
#
loop_
_entity_poly.entity_id
_entity_poly.type
_entity_poly.pdbx_seq_one_letter_code
_entity_poly.pdbx_strand_id
1 'polypeptide(L)'
;MAYEEYVRKAIITGRPYDDLPEPVTQRVTQNEWRGRVRELCIQRGEAWGGSLARSACSEQDYYEQLLATYQAWARVYPYHLSDYVCRLVRVTPFRYYSEVLFLTLKEEKSYDRIPNFTAADMLRVTGIGRNEYIALMNACKAKRLLWRVNKGIARDLLPAAPLDVKMEPWWGVQVVNVGEAEFRELTSAEAQLLRQACEPVPAGSSSSSSSSSVAAHPVSSFDAGLLQGLYKRGLIYLEVPVAADDRISLPPLEGFVSNKTSEAGDESVDPFEPLLYSLFLANSSRLDQARLADILGVELRQLLLVTSLAIRLGFASKLSPGSSGEEPDQSILGVELRQLLLVTSLAIRLEFASKLSPGSSGEEPGFASKLSPGSSGEEPGGPQQQQQQLQQQQQQQQVNDVM
;
A
#
# COMPACT_ATOMS: atom_id res chain seq x y z
N MET A 1 -9.64 26.63 -5.98
CA MET A 1 -8.30 26.01 -6.14
C MET A 1 -7.29 26.54 -5.11
N ALA A 2 -6.96 27.83 -5.06
CA ALA A 2 -5.95 28.35 -4.09
C ALA A 2 -6.29 28.10 -2.60
N TYR A 3 -7.56 28.22 -2.20
CA TYR A 3 -7.99 27.97 -0.82
C TYR A 3 -7.83 26.49 -0.40
N GLU A 4 -8.31 25.56 -1.22
CA GLU A 4 -8.21 24.13 -0.93
C GLU A 4 -6.75 23.66 -0.92
N GLU A 5 -5.91 24.18 -1.81
CA GLU A 5 -4.48 23.86 -1.79
C GLU A 5 -3.79 24.42 -0.54
N TYR A 6 -4.18 25.60 -0.06
CA TYR A 6 -3.69 26.14 1.21
C TYR A 6 -4.07 25.24 2.38
N VAL A 7 -5.36 24.83 2.48
CA VAL A 7 -5.85 23.94 3.54
C VAL A 7 -5.08 22.63 3.52
N ARG A 8 -4.92 22.01 2.34
CA ARG A 8 -4.16 20.77 2.14
C ARG A 8 -2.71 20.93 2.63
N LYS A 9 -2.04 22.02 2.22
CA LYS A 9 -0.65 22.31 2.63
C LYS A 9 -0.54 22.56 4.13
N ALA A 10 -1.49 23.27 4.73
CA ALA A 10 -1.51 23.53 6.17
C ALA A 10 -1.62 22.23 6.98
N ILE A 11 -2.47 21.29 6.54
CA ILE A 11 -2.58 19.97 7.18
C ILE A 11 -1.27 19.18 7.03
N ILE A 12 -0.73 19.10 5.81
CA ILE A 12 0.52 18.36 5.52
C ILE A 12 1.72 18.90 6.29
N THR A 13 1.76 20.22 6.50
CA THR A 13 2.82 20.88 7.29
C THR A 13 2.54 20.85 8.80
N GLY A 14 1.47 20.19 9.24
CA GLY A 14 1.15 19.99 10.66
C GLY A 14 0.65 21.25 11.38
N ARG A 15 0.10 22.23 10.65
CA ARG A 15 -0.40 23.47 11.24
C ARG A 15 -1.74 23.23 11.95
N PRO A 16 -1.87 23.50 13.27
CA PRO A 16 -3.14 23.33 13.99
C PRO A 16 -4.18 24.39 13.61
N TYR A 17 -5.44 24.15 13.96
CA TYR A 17 -6.56 25.05 13.64
C TYR A 17 -6.33 26.48 14.16
N ASP A 18 -5.82 26.59 15.38
CA ASP A 18 -5.65 27.87 16.07
C ASP A 18 -4.55 28.75 15.43
N ASP A 19 -3.67 28.15 14.61
CA ASP A 19 -2.59 28.83 13.88
C ASP A 19 -3.00 29.17 12.42
N LEU A 20 -4.26 28.92 12.05
CA LEU A 20 -4.77 29.24 10.72
C LEU A 20 -5.07 30.74 10.58
N PRO A 21 -4.81 31.34 9.41
CA PRO A 21 -5.18 32.72 9.13
C PRO A 21 -6.69 32.93 9.26
N GLU A 22 -7.09 34.12 9.70
CA GLU A 22 -8.50 34.51 9.89
C GLU A 22 -9.39 34.26 8.65
N PRO A 23 -8.95 34.53 7.40
CA PRO A 23 -9.76 34.23 6.21
C PRO A 23 -10.09 32.74 6.04
N VAL A 24 -9.27 31.85 6.63
CA VAL A 24 -9.47 30.40 6.61
C VAL A 24 -10.41 30.00 7.73
N THR A 25 -10.19 30.45 8.96
CA THR A 25 -11.05 30.11 10.10
C THR A 25 -12.47 30.67 9.96
N GLN A 26 -12.68 31.75 9.20
CA GLN A 26 -14.00 32.25 8.81
C GLN A 26 -14.75 31.33 7.82
N ARG A 27 -14.04 30.43 7.12
CA ARG A 27 -14.60 29.55 6.08
C ARG A 27 -14.67 28.09 6.47
N VAL A 28 -13.86 27.66 7.44
CA VAL A 28 -13.86 26.28 7.96
C VAL A 28 -13.97 26.33 9.47
N THR A 29 -15.01 25.70 10.00
CA THR A 29 -15.19 25.54 11.44
C THR A 29 -14.13 24.58 11.98
N GLN A 30 -13.88 24.63 13.30
CA GLN A 30 -12.95 23.71 13.94
C GLN A 30 -13.35 22.24 13.71
N ASN A 31 -14.64 21.93 13.70
CA ASN A 31 -15.12 20.57 13.46
C ASN A 31 -14.88 20.10 12.01
N GLU A 32 -15.15 20.95 11.02
CA GLU A 32 -14.84 20.65 9.62
C GLU A 32 -13.34 20.51 9.39
N TRP A 33 -12.53 21.34 10.04
CA TRP A 33 -11.07 21.21 10.01
C TRP A 33 -10.62 19.85 10.52
N ARG A 34 -11.14 19.42 11.68
CA ARG A 34 -10.85 18.08 12.23
C ARG A 34 -11.25 16.96 11.27
N GLY A 35 -12.37 17.10 10.57
CA GLY A 35 -12.80 16.19 9.52
C GLY A 35 -11.79 16.11 8.38
N ARG A 36 -11.39 17.26 7.83
CA ARG A 36 -10.42 17.37 6.73
C ARG A 36 -9.03 16.85 7.11
N VAL A 37 -8.55 17.15 8.31
CA VAL A 37 -7.28 16.62 8.84
C VAL A 37 -7.31 15.10 8.84
N ARG A 38 -8.38 14.53 9.39
CA ARG A 38 -8.52 13.08 9.51
C ARG A 38 -8.57 12.40 8.15
N GLU A 39 -9.40 12.90 7.25
CA GLU A 39 -9.55 12.39 5.88
C GLU A 39 -8.22 12.42 5.13
N LEU A 40 -7.51 13.55 5.15
CA LEU A 40 -6.24 13.69 4.44
C LEU A 40 -5.12 12.83 5.04
N CYS A 41 -5.03 12.71 6.37
CA CYS A 41 -4.06 11.83 7.02
C CYS A 41 -4.34 10.35 6.69
N ILE A 42 -5.62 9.93 6.68
CA ILE A 42 -6.03 8.57 6.26
C ILE A 42 -5.68 8.35 4.78
N GLN A 43 -6.03 9.29 3.91
CA GLN A 43 -5.71 9.23 2.48
C GLN A 43 -4.22 8.99 2.24
N ARG A 44 -3.37 9.67 3.03
CA ARG A 44 -1.90 9.57 2.97
C ARG A 44 -1.32 8.37 3.74
N GLY A 45 -2.15 7.61 4.45
CA GLY A 45 -1.72 6.45 5.22
C GLY A 45 -0.79 6.78 6.39
N GLU A 46 -0.91 7.98 6.96
CA GLU A 46 -0.03 8.43 8.04
C GLU A 46 -0.39 7.77 9.38
N ALA A 47 0.62 7.56 10.24
CA ALA A 47 0.39 7.13 11.61
C ALA A 47 -0.23 8.26 12.43
N TRP A 48 -1.14 7.92 13.35
CA TRP A 48 -1.84 8.92 14.16
C TRP A 48 -0.88 9.78 15.00
N GLY A 49 0.05 9.13 15.73
CA GLY A 49 0.97 9.83 16.63
C GLY A 49 1.98 10.74 15.92
N GLY A 50 2.26 10.48 14.64
CA GLY A 50 3.20 11.24 13.81
C GLY A 50 2.56 12.32 12.94
N SER A 51 1.25 12.49 12.99
CA SER A 51 0.51 13.39 12.11
C SER A 51 -0.38 14.37 12.88
N LEU A 52 -1.02 15.30 12.16
CA LEU A 52 -1.95 16.26 12.74
C LEU A 52 -3.25 15.59 13.24
N ALA A 53 -3.51 14.33 12.86
CA ALA A 53 -4.66 13.55 13.29
C ALA A 53 -4.83 13.50 14.82
N ARG A 54 -3.73 13.53 15.58
CA ARG A 54 -3.74 13.57 17.05
C ARG A 54 -4.46 14.78 17.66
N SER A 55 -4.54 15.88 16.91
CA SER A 55 -5.30 17.07 17.31
C SER A 55 -6.77 17.02 16.90
N ALA A 56 -7.13 16.06 16.04
CA ALA A 56 -8.42 16.01 15.36
C ALA A 56 -9.37 14.94 15.92
N CYS A 57 -8.85 13.78 16.32
CA CYS A 57 -9.63 12.68 16.89
C CYS A 57 -8.78 11.79 17.81
N SER A 58 -9.45 10.89 18.53
CA SER A 58 -8.76 9.86 19.31
C SER A 58 -8.01 8.90 18.38
N GLU A 59 -7.01 8.22 18.92
CA GLU A 59 -6.25 7.22 18.18
C GLU A 59 -7.16 6.07 17.72
N GLN A 60 -8.06 5.60 18.59
CA GLN A 60 -9.02 4.55 18.26
C GLN A 60 -9.93 4.95 17.09
N ASP A 61 -10.58 6.12 17.16
CA ASP A 61 -11.46 6.60 16.10
C ASP A 61 -10.72 6.74 14.77
N TYR A 62 -9.45 7.18 14.82
CA TYR A 62 -8.63 7.35 13.63
C TYR A 62 -8.40 6.03 12.90
N TYR A 63 -7.95 5.00 13.61
CA TYR A 63 -7.60 3.72 13.00
C TYR A 63 -8.84 2.88 12.64
N GLU A 64 -9.94 3.00 13.39
CA GLU A 64 -11.23 2.41 12.99
C GLU A 64 -11.70 3.01 11.64
N GLN A 65 -11.65 4.34 11.52
CA GLN A 65 -12.02 5.01 10.28
C GLN A 65 -11.02 4.74 9.14
N LEU A 66 -9.72 4.68 9.44
CA LEU A 66 -8.68 4.33 8.47
C LEU A 66 -8.97 2.95 7.86
N LEU A 67 -9.24 1.94 8.69
CA LEU A 67 -9.52 0.59 8.23
C LEU A 67 -10.82 0.52 7.42
N ALA A 68 -11.88 1.18 7.87
CA ALA A 68 -13.15 1.25 7.13
C ALA A 68 -12.98 1.89 5.74
N THR A 69 -12.26 3.01 5.68
CA THR A 69 -11.94 3.70 4.42
C THR A 69 -11.06 2.85 3.51
N TYR A 70 -10.02 2.22 4.05
CA TYR A 70 -9.12 1.34 3.31
C TYR A 70 -9.86 0.13 2.72
N GLN A 71 -10.78 -0.47 3.49
CA GLN A 71 -11.64 -1.56 3.01
C GLN A 71 -12.56 -1.12 1.88
N ALA A 72 -13.18 0.05 2.00
CA ALA A 72 -14.06 0.60 0.97
C ALA A 72 -13.31 0.89 -0.34
N TRP A 73 -12.05 1.31 -0.24
CA TRP A 73 -11.16 1.53 -1.39
C TRP A 73 -10.42 0.27 -1.86
N ALA A 74 -10.58 -0.86 -1.17
CA ALA A 74 -9.81 -2.09 -1.40
C ALA A 74 -8.29 -1.83 -1.44
N ARG A 75 -7.76 -1.01 -0.51
CA ARG A 75 -6.32 -0.78 -0.37
C ARG A 75 -5.62 -1.99 0.23
N VAL A 76 -4.30 -2.03 0.09
CA VAL A 76 -3.48 -3.04 0.76
C VAL A 76 -3.63 -2.88 2.27
N TYR A 77 -3.60 -4.00 2.99
CA TYR A 77 -3.61 -3.99 4.44
C TYR A 77 -2.46 -3.13 4.97
N PRO A 78 -2.68 -2.21 5.92
CA PRO A 78 -1.70 -1.22 6.32
C PRO A 78 -0.59 -1.81 7.22
N TYR A 79 0.29 -2.65 6.65
CA TYR A 79 1.35 -3.34 7.40
C TYR A 79 2.33 -2.39 8.09
N HIS A 80 2.56 -1.20 7.53
CA HIS A 80 3.39 -0.16 8.15
C HIS A 80 2.79 0.39 9.46
N LEU A 81 1.50 0.15 9.70
CA LEU A 81 0.76 0.51 10.90
C LEU A 81 0.43 -0.72 11.77
N SER A 82 1.08 -1.87 11.52
CA SER A 82 0.77 -3.14 12.20
C SER A 82 0.83 -3.07 13.72
N ASP A 83 1.74 -2.26 14.29
CA ASP A 83 1.80 -2.11 15.76
C ASP A 83 0.45 -1.65 16.30
N TYR A 84 -0.18 -0.62 15.73
CA TYR A 84 -1.51 -0.23 16.17
C TYR A 84 -2.61 -1.22 15.71
N VAL A 85 -2.62 -1.55 14.42
CA VAL A 85 -3.74 -2.31 13.81
C VAL A 85 -3.83 -3.74 14.37
N CYS A 86 -2.71 -4.43 14.52
CA CYS A 86 -2.68 -5.80 15.04
C CYS A 86 -2.72 -5.84 16.57
N ARG A 87 -1.97 -4.96 17.25
CA ARG A 87 -1.83 -5.01 18.72
C ARG A 87 -3.01 -4.39 19.45
N LEU A 88 -3.55 -3.27 18.95
CA LEU A 88 -4.58 -2.49 19.63
C LEU A 88 -5.96 -2.76 19.04
N VAL A 89 -6.14 -2.63 17.72
CA VAL A 89 -7.45 -2.88 17.07
C VAL A 89 -7.75 -4.38 16.89
N ARG A 90 -6.73 -5.25 17.02
CA ARG A 90 -6.85 -6.72 16.87
C ARG A 90 -7.42 -7.14 15.51
N VAL A 91 -7.16 -6.35 14.47
CA VAL A 91 -7.51 -6.70 13.08
C VAL A 91 -6.31 -7.42 12.46
N THR A 92 -6.55 -8.58 11.88
CA THR A 92 -5.54 -9.34 11.14
C THR A 92 -5.69 -9.08 9.64
N PRO A 93 -4.65 -9.31 8.82
CA PRO A 93 -4.78 -9.27 7.36
C PRO A 93 -5.95 -10.13 6.86
N PHE A 94 -6.14 -11.31 7.46
CA PHE A 94 -7.24 -12.21 7.10
C PHE A 94 -8.61 -11.59 7.35
N ARG A 95 -8.85 -11.04 8.55
CA ARG A 95 -10.12 -10.36 8.87
C ARG A 95 -10.36 -9.16 7.95
N TYR A 96 -9.30 -8.39 7.69
CA TYR A 96 -9.38 -7.25 6.80
C TYR A 96 -9.79 -7.66 5.37
N TYR A 97 -9.09 -8.63 4.79
CA TYR A 97 -9.36 -9.07 3.42
C TYR A 97 -10.67 -9.83 3.26
N SER A 98 -11.10 -10.58 4.28
CA SER A 98 -12.44 -11.18 4.29
C SER A 98 -13.53 -10.12 4.23
N GLU A 99 -13.35 -8.96 4.88
CA GLU A 99 -14.31 -7.86 4.77
C GLU A 99 -14.23 -7.16 3.39
N VAL A 100 -13.03 -6.96 2.83
CA VAL A 100 -12.88 -6.45 1.43
C VAL A 100 -13.60 -7.35 0.42
N LEU A 101 -13.41 -8.67 0.51
CA LEU A 101 -14.12 -9.66 -0.31
C LEU A 101 -15.62 -9.58 -0.10
N PHE A 102 -16.07 -9.52 1.15
CA PHE A 102 -17.49 -9.40 1.48
C PHE A 102 -18.11 -8.13 0.88
N LEU A 103 -17.46 -6.97 1.01
CA LEU A 103 -17.94 -5.71 0.44
C LEU A 103 -18.01 -5.77 -1.09
N THR A 104 -17.00 -6.36 -1.73
CA THR A 104 -16.95 -6.52 -3.20
C THR A 104 -18.08 -7.44 -3.69
N LEU A 105 -18.30 -8.56 -3.00
CA LEU A 105 -19.40 -9.50 -3.28
C LEU A 105 -20.77 -8.85 -3.08
N LYS A 106 -20.94 -8.13 -1.97
CA LYS A 106 -22.20 -7.47 -1.58
C LYS A 106 -22.62 -6.40 -2.60
N GLU A 107 -21.65 -5.72 -3.20
CA GLU A 107 -21.87 -4.71 -4.23
C GLU A 107 -21.89 -5.30 -5.65
N GLU A 108 -21.75 -6.62 -5.78
CA GLU A 108 -21.65 -7.35 -7.06
C GLU A 108 -20.58 -6.78 -8.00
N LYS A 109 -19.49 -6.21 -7.45
CA LYS A 109 -18.38 -5.64 -8.22
C LYS A 109 -17.53 -6.74 -8.85
N SER A 110 -16.93 -6.45 -10.00
CA SER A 110 -15.92 -7.34 -10.61
C SER A 110 -14.68 -7.42 -9.73
N TYR A 111 -14.07 -8.59 -9.64
CA TYR A 111 -12.77 -8.79 -8.99
C TYR A 111 -11.69 -7.90 -9.58
N ASP A 112 -11.76 -7.61 -10.88
CA ASP A 112 -10.77 -6.82 -11.61
C ASP A 112 -10.74 -5.34 -11.17
N ARG A 113 -11.67 -4.90 -10.31
CA ARG A 113 -11.64 -3.58 -9.66
C ARG A 113 -10.69 -3.52 -8.45
N ILE A 114 -10.29 -4.67 -7.91
CA ILE A 114 -9.38 -4.73 -6.76
C ILE A 114 -7.95 -4.43 -7.27
N PRO A 115 -7.23 -3.47 -6.67
CA PRO A 115 -5.85 -3.15 -7.04
C PRO A 115 -4.94 -4.38 -6.97
N ASN A 116 -3.95 -4.45 -7.85
CA ASN A 116 -3.12 -5.65 -8.01
C ASN A 116 -2.40 -6.10 -6.74
N PHE A 117 -1.79 -5.16 -6.02
CA PHE A 117 -1.09 -5.49 -4.77
C PHE A 117 -2.06 -5.96 -3.68
N THR A 118 -3.27 -5.38 -3.64
CA THR A 118 -4.35 -5.85 -2.77
C THR A 118 -4.78 -7.26 -3.16
N ALA A 119 -5.00 -7.53 -4.44
CA ALA A 119 -5.41 -8.83 -4.95
C ALA A 119 -4.35 -9.92 -4.68
N ALA A 120 -3.06 -9.59 -4.87
CA ALA A 120 -1.96 -10.49 -4.56
C ALA A 120 -1.93 -10.86 -3.07
N ASP A 121 -2.07 -9.86 -2.19
CA ASP A 121 -2.05 -10.13 -0.75
C ASP A 121 -3.31 -10.87 -0.27
N MET A 122 -4.47 -10.48 -0.79
CA MET A 122 -5.74 -11.13 -0.52
C MET A 122 -5.70 -12.61 -0.90
N LEU A 123 -5.17 -12.95 -2.08
CA LEU A 123 -4.95 -14.33 -2.51
C LEU A 123 -4.01 -15.06 -1.54
N ARG A 124 -2.87 -14.46 -1.19
CA ARG A 124 -1.88 -15.04 -0.27
C ARG A 124 -2.48 -15.38 1.11
N VAL A 125 -3.37 -14.54 1.62
CA VAL A 125 -3.91 -14.66 2.98
C VAL A 125 -5.19 -15.50 3.03
N THR A 126 -6.06 -15.38 2.03
CA THR A 126 -7.40 -15.99 2.03
C THR A 126 -7.53 -17.18 1.08
N GLY A 127 -6.65 -17.30 0.09
CA GLY A 127 -6.76 -18.26 -1.00
C GLY A 127 -7.75 -17.88 -2.09
N ILE A 128 -8.38 -16.71 -2.02
CA ILE A 128 -9.35 -16.26 -3.02
C ILE A 128 -8.66 -15.38 -4.05
N GLY A 129 -8.47 -15.93 -5.25
CA GLY A 129 -8.11 -15.21 -6.44
C GLY A 129 -9.33 -14.88 -7.29
N ARG A 130 -9.08 -14.46 -8.54
CA ARG A 130 -10.12 -14.08 -9.49
C ARG A 130 -11.12 -15.22 -9.76
N ASN A 131 -10.63 -16.43 -9.97
CA ASN A 131 -11.46 -17.58 -10.34
C ASN A 131 -12.31 -18.05 -9.16
N GLU A 132 -11.71 -18.10 -7.96
CA GLU A 132 -12.39 -18.45 -6.72
C GLU A 132 -13.48 -17.42 -6.41
N TYR A 133 -13.20 -16.13 -6.61
CA TYR A 133 -14.19 -15.07 -6.44
C TYR A 133 -15.36 -15.21 -7.42
N ILE A 134 -15.10 -15.50 -8.71
CA ILE A 134 -16.15 -15.72 -9.70
C ILE A 134 -17.03 -16.90 -9.30
N ALA A 135 -16.42 -18.00 -8.82
CA ALA A 135 -17.16 -19.15 -8.31
C ALA A 135 -18.03 -18.79 -7.09
N LEU A 136 -17.50 -18.02 -6.14
CA LEU A 136 -18.24 -17.51 -4.98
C LEU A 136 -19.41 -16.61 -5.38
N MET A 137 -19.19 -15.67 -6.30
CA MET A 137 -20.22 -14.79 -6.83
C MET A 137 -21.36 -15.60 -7.47
N ASN A 138 -21.02 -16.62 -8.27
CA ASN A 138 -22.00 -17.50 -8.89
C ASN A 138 -22.76 -18.33 -7.86
N ALA A 139 -22.08 -18.86 -6.83
CA ALA A 139 -22.71 -19.58 -5.73
C ALA A 139 -23.68 -18.70 -4.93
N CYS A 140 -23.31 -17.44 -4.66
CA CYS A 140 -24.18 -16.44 -4.05
C CYS A 140 -25.43 -16.18 -4.91
N LYS A 141 -25.26 -16.06 -6.24
CA LYS A 141 -26.36 -15.85 -7.19
C LYS A 141 -27.27 -17.07 -7.33
N ALA A 142 -26.72 -18.28 -7.33
CA ALA A 142 -27.48 -19.52 -7.44
C ALA A 142 -28.41 -19.75 -6.23
N LYS A 143 -28.06 -19.20 -5.06
CA LYS A 143 -28.88 -19.24 -3.84
C LYS A 143 -29.89 -18.07 -3.75
N ARG A 144 -30.06 -17.24 -4.80
CA ARG A 144 -31.05 -16.15 -4.84
C ARG A 144 -32.47 -16.70 -5.00
N LEU A 145 -33.19 -16.83 -3.87
CA LEU A 145 -34.67 -16.79 -3.88
C LEU A 145 -35.20 -15.35 -3.93
N LEU A 146 -34.38 -14.33 -3.63
CA LEU A 146 -34.68 -12.90 -3.84
C LEU A 146 -33.50 -12.15 -4.44
N TRP A 147 -33.80 -11.03 -5.08
CA TRP A 147 -32.99 -10.24 -6.01
C TRP A 147 -31.75 -9.51 -5.44
N ARG A 148 -31.28 -9.87 -4.24
CA ARG A 148 -30.11 -9.28 -3.58
C ARG A 148 -29.31 -10.38 -2.89
N VAL A 149 -27.97 -10.35 -2.98
CA VAL A 149 -27.10 -11.26 -2.22
C VAL A 149 -27.46 -11.17 -0.74
N ASN A 150 -27.92 -12.28 -0.15
CA ASN A 150 -28.19 -12.32 1.28
C ASN A 150 -26.85 -12.20 2.02
N LYS A 151 -26.74 -11.20 2.92
CA LYS A 151 -25.52 -10.89 3.67
C LYS A 151 -24.96 -12.09 4.44
N GLY A 152 -25.84 -12.98 4.93
CA GLY A 152 -25.41 -14.21 5.62
C GLY A 152 -24.68 -15.17 4.68
N ILE A 153 -25.24 -15.41 3.49
CA ILE A 153 -24.71 -16.37 2.51
C ILE A 153 -23.31 -15.99 2.05
N ALA A 154 -23.06 -14.69 1.80
CA ALA A 154 -21.74 -14.24 1.38
C ALA A 154 -20.68 -14.51 2.46
N ARG A 155 -20.99 -14.28 3.75
CA ARG A 155 -20.06 -14.58 4.85
C ARG A 155 -19.86 -16.07 5.07
N ASP A 156 -20.92 -16.87 4.94
CA ASP A 156 -20.83 -18.32 5.12
C ASP A 156 -20.00 -19.01 4.03
N LEU A 157 -19.90 -18.40 2.84
CA LEU A 157 -19.11 -18.94 1.73
C LEU A 157 -17.65 -18.47 1.75
N LEU A 158 -17.31 -17.45 2.54
CA LEU A 158 -15.93 -17.01 2.68
C LEU A 158 -15.14 -17.98 3.58
N PRO A 159 -13.81 -18.08 3.41
CA PRO A 159 -12.95 -18.85 4.28
C PRO A 159 -13.14 -18.47 5.75
N ALA A 160 -13.16 -19.47 6.63
CA ALA A 160 -13.29 -19.27 8.07
C ALA A 160 -11.94 -19.06 8.77
N ALA A 161 -10.84 -19.48 8.14
CA ALA A 161 -9.49 -19.37 8.66
C ALA A 161 -8.50 -18.97 7.55
N PRO A 162 -7.40 -18.27 7.90
CA PRO A 162 -6.36 -17.93 6.95
C PRO A 162 -5.57 -19.14 6.47
N LEU A 163 -4.99 -19.01 5.28
CA LEU A 163 -3.96 -19.92 4.80
C LEU A 163 -2.68 -19.83 5.65
N ASP A 164 -1.87 -20.88 5.61
CA ASP A 164 -0.51 -20.81 6.14
C ASP A 164 0.30 -19.77 5.37
N VAL A 165 0.92 -18.85 6.09
CA VAL A 165 1.76 -17.82 5.47
C VAL A 165 3.19 -18.32 5.38
N LYS A 166 3.86 -18.06 4.26
CA LYS A 166 5.31 -18.26 4.18
C LYS A 166 5.98 -17.26 5.12
N MET A 167 6.69 -17.77 6.13
CA MET A 167 7.47 -16.97 7.07
C MET A 167 8.95 -17.16 6.77
N GLU A 168 9.70 -16.09 6.53
CA GLU A 168 11.16 -16.21 6.40
C GLU A 168 11.83 -16.25 7.78
N PRO A 169 12.95 -16.99 7.94
CA PRO A 169 13.59 -17.18 9.25
C PRO A 169 13.99 -15.88 9.95
N TRP A 170 14.26 -14.81 9.19
CA TRP A 170 14.71 -13.51 9.69
C TRP A 170 13.58 -12.53 9.97
N TRP A 171 12.32 -12.87 9.67
CA TRP A 171 11.18 -12.01 10.00
C TRP A 171 11.00 -11.89 11.51
N GLY A 172 10.60 -10.72 11.98
CA GLY A 172 10.36 -10.47 13.39
C GLY A 172 9.00 -10.99 13.85
N VAL A 173 8.94 -11.61 15.01
CA VAL A 173 7.69 -12.04 15.67
C VAL A 173 7.33 -11.03 16.74
N GLN A 174 6.11 -10.47 16.65
CA GLN A 174 5.55 -9.58 17.66
C GLN A 174 4.28 -10.17 18.25
N VAL A 175 4.06 -9.89 19.53
CA VAL A 175 2.88 -10.35 20.27
C VAL A 175 1.85 -9.23 20.38
N VAL A 176 0.59 -9.56 20.17
CA VAL A 176 -0.53 -8.61 20.34
C VAL A 176 -0.89 -8.44 21.82
N ASN A 177 -1.80 -7.54 22.15
CA ASN A 177 -2.38 -7.52 23.49
C ASN A 177 -3.32 -8.72 23.66
N VAL A 178 -2.82 -9.78 24.33
CA VAL A 178 -3.56 -11.03 24.57
C VAL A 178 -4.47 -10.85 25.79
N GLY A 179 -5.77 -11.12 25.61
CA GLY A 179 -6.75 -11.10 26.69
C GLY A 179 -6.64 -12.31 27.62
N GLU A 180 -7.22 -12.21 28.81
CA GLU A 180 -7.16 -13.30 29.82
C GLU A 180 -7.80 -14.61 29.32
N ALA A 181 -8.93 -14.53 28.60
CA ALA A 181 -9.58 -15.70 28.01
C ALA A 181 -8.69 -16.38 26.97
N GLU A 182 -8.12 -15.61 26.04
CA GLU A 182 -7.20 -16.11 25.01
C GLU A 182 -5.95 -16.76 25.64
N PHE A 183 -5.44 -16.17 26.72
CA PHE A 183 -4.29 -16.69 27.45
C PHE A 183 -4.57 -18.04 28.12
N ARG A 184 -5.77 -18.24 28.68
CA ARG A 184 -6.18 -19.50 29.31
C ARG A 184 -6.34 -20.65 28.31
N GLU A 185 -6.58 -20.34 27.03
CA GLU A 185 -6.68 -21.31 25.95
C GLU A 185 -5.32 -21.75 25.39
N LEU A 186 -4.22 -21.13 25.82
CA LEU A 186 -2.88 -21.49 25.34
C LEU A 186 -2.41 -22.81 25.95
N THR A 187 -1.76 -23.62 25.13
CA THR A 187 -0.91 -24.71 25.62
C THR A 187 0.31 -24.15 26.36
N SER A 188 0.95 -24.98 27.19
CA SER A 188 2.19 -24.58 27.89
C SER A 188 3.29 -24.14 26.91
N ALA A 189 3.39 -24.79 25.75
CA ALA A 189 4.38 -24.46 24.73
C ALA A 189 4.08 -23.12 24.03
N GLU A 190 2.82 -22.86 23.66
CA GLU A 190 2.40 -21.57 23.10
C GLU A 190 2.62 -20.42 24.10
N ALA A 191 2.25 -20.63 25.36
CA ALA A 191 2.44 -19.62 26.41
C ALA A 191 3.93 -19.34 26.67
N GLN A 192 4.81 -20.35 26.54
CA GLN A 192 6.25 -20.15 26.63
C GLN A 192 6.78 -19.34 25.44
N LEU A 193 6.34 -19.67 24.21
CA LEU A 193 6.71 -18.96 22.99
C LEU A 193 6.33 -17.48 23.09
N LEU A 194 5.10 -17.16 23.49
CA LEU A 194 4.65 -15.77 23.63
C LEU A 194 5.47 -15.01 24.69
N ARG A 195 5.83 -15.66 25.80
CA ARG A 195 6.71 -15.03 26.81
C ARG A 195 8.08 -14.71 26.23
N GLN A 196 8.70 -15.67 25.53
CA GLN A 196 10.01 -15.48 24.89
C GLN A 196 9.96 -14.37 23.83
N ALA A 197 8.91 -14.31 23.02
CA ALA A 197 8.74 -13.26 22.01
C ALA A 197 8.59 -11.86 22.61
N CYS A 198 8.14 -11.74 23.87
CA CYS A 198 8.06 -10.48 24.61
C CYS A 198 9.35 -10.13 25.37
N GLU A 199 10.34 -11.03 25.45
CA GLU A 199 11.59 -10.74 26.14
C GLU A 199 12.42 -9.71 25.35
N PRO A 200 13.16 -8.81 26.04
CA PRO A 200 14.01 -7.85 25.36
C PRO A 200 15.03 -8.54 24.46
N VAL A 201 15.08 -8.14 23.19
CA VAL A 201 16.12 -8.61 22.26
C VAL A 201 17.45 -7.95 22.65
N PRO A 202 18.55 -8.71 22.80
CA PRO A 202 19.86 -8.16 23.11
C PRO A 202 20.29 -7.11 22.08
N ALA A 203 20.90 -6.01 22.54
CA ALA A 203 21.42 -4.96 21.68
C ALA A 203 22.51 -5.52 20.75
N GLY A 204 22.32 -5.39 19.43
CA GLY A 204 23.25 -5.88 18.39
C GLY A 204 22.74 -7.07 17.58
N SER A 205 21.65 -7.73 17.99
CA SER A 205 21.02 -8.82 17.22
C SER A 205 19.99 -8.34 16.20
N SER A 206 19.52 -7.10 16.34
CA SER A 206 18.51 -6.48 15.48
C SER A 206 19.16 -5.54 14.49
N SER A 207 19.05 -5.85 13.19
CA SER A 207 19.32 -4.88 12.12
C SER A 207 18.32 -3.74 12.27
N SER A 208 18.82 -2.58 12.71
CA SER A 208 18.04 -1.40 13.08
C SER A 208 17.41 -0.75 11.85
N SER A 209 16.13 -1.04 11.61
CA SER A 209 15.24 -0.29 10.71
C SER A 209 13.81 -0.87 10.66
N SER A 210 13.33 -1.52 11.71
CA SER A 210 11.92 -1.92 11.81
C SER A 210 11.04 -0.66 11.90
N SER A 211 9.85 -0.71 11.30
CA SER A 211 8.81 0.32 11.49
C SER A 211 8.30 0.37 12.94
N SER A 212 8.58 -0.67 13.73
CA SER A 212 8.29 -0.76 15.15
C SER A 212 9.47 -0.28 15.99
N SER A 213 9.16 0.40 17.08
CA SER A 213 10.12 0.88 18.07
C SER A 213 10.70 -0.25 18.93
N VAL A 214 10.14 -1.46 18.84
CA VAL A 214 10.51 -2.63 19.66
C VAL A 214 11.19 -3.67 18.78
N ALA A 215 12.41 -4.06 19.13
CA ALA A 215 13.11 -5.15 18.47
C ALA A 215 12.32 -6.47 18.65
N ALA A 216 12.15 -7.21 17.56
CA ALA A 216 11.42 -8.48 17.54
C ALA A 216 12.38 -9.67 17.43
N HIS A 217 12.05 -10.77 18.08
CA HIS A 217 12.77 -12.04 17.91
C HIS A 217 12.52 -12.62 16.53
N PRO A 218 13.53 -13.18 15.84
CA PRO A 218 13.34 -13.72 14.51
C PRO A 218 12.54 -15.03 14.56
N VAL A 219 11.76 -15.30 13.49
CA VAL A 219 10.97 -16.53 13.28
C VAL A 219 11.81 -17.79 13.51
N SER A 220 13.10 -17.77 13.12
CA SER A 220 14.04 -18.86 13.34
C SER A 220 14.24 -19.28 14.80
N SER A 221 13.83 -18.44 15.75
CA SER A 221 13.94 -18.70 17.19
C SER A 221 12.84 -19.60 17.74
N PHE A 222 11.81 -19.92 16.95
CA PHE A 222 10.60 -20.59 17.43
C PHE A 222 10.20 -21.78 16.57
N ASP A 223 9.38 -22.65 17.14
CA ASP A 223 8.77 -23.76 16.41
C ASP A 223 7.78 -23.24 15.34
N ALA A 224 7.95 -23.70 14.10
CA ALA A 224 7.17 -23.23 12.96
C ALA A 224 5.68 -23.60 13.06
N GLY A 225 5.35 -24.75 13.65
CA GLY A 225 3.96 -25.20 13.82
C GLY A 225 3.22 -24.35 14.86
N LEU A 226 3.86 -24.10 16.00
CA LEU A 226 3.34 -23.20 17.03
C LEU A 226 3.17 -21.77 16.50
N LEU A 227 4.16 -21.25 15.76
CA LEU A 227 4.07 -19.92 15.15
C LEU A 227 2.90 -19.82 14.16
N GLN A 228 2.72 -20.79 13.27
CA GLN A 228 1.57 -20.80 12.36
C GLN A 228 0.25 -20.81 13.10
N GLY A 229 0.12 -21.65 14.13
CA GLY A 229 -1.09 -21.72 14.96
C GLY A 229 -1.43 -20.38 15.62
N LEU A 230 -0.43 -19.75 16.24
CA LEU A 230 -0.58 -18.44 16.88
C LEU A 230 -0.88 -17.32 15.88
N TYR A 231 -0.25 -17.34 14.70
CA TYR A 231 -0.50 -16.38 13.64
C TYR A 231 -1.94 -16.51 13.10
N LYS A 232 -2.42 -17.73 12.84
CA LYS A 232 -3.79 -17.98 12.36
C LYS A 232 -4.85 -17.54 13.38
N ARG A 233 -4.56 -17.69 14.68
CA ARG A 233 -5.40 -17.18 15.78
C ARG A 233 -5.30 -15.66 15.97
N GLY A 234 -4.38 -15.00 15.27
CA GLY A 234 -4.14 -13.56 15.40
C GLY A 234 -3.53 -13.17 16.73
N LEU A 235 -2.77 -14.05 17.38
CA LEU A 235 -2.09 -13.78 18.66
C LEU A 235 -0.68 -13.20 18.46
N ILE A 236 -0.14 -13.34 17.26
CA ILE A 236 1.11 -12.71 16.83
C ILE A 236 0.91 -12.01 15.49
N TYR A 237 1.82 -11.10 15.17
CA TYR A 237 1.98 -10.54 13.84
C TYR A 237 3.46 -10.52 13.46
N LEU A 238 3.72 -10.45 12.16
CA LEU A 238 5.07 -10.57 11.62
C LEU A 238 5.57 -9.22 11.11
N GLU A 239 6.79 -8.86 11.49
CA GLU A 239 7.53 -7.74 10.93
C GLU A 239 8.52 -8.23 9.88
N VAL A 240 8.64 -7.46 8.80
CA VAL A 240 9.60 -7.71 7.72
C VAL A 240 10.63 -6.58 7.77
N PRO A 241 11.68 -6.69 8.59
CA PRO A 241 12.66 -5.62 8.76
C PRO A 241 13.52 -5.46 7.50
N VAL A 242 13.61 -4.23 6.98
CA VAL A 242 14.46 -3.90 5.82
C VAL A 242 15.37 -2.75 6.22
N ALA A 243 16.68 -2.96 6.15
CA ALA A 243 17.72 -2.01 6.51
C ALA A 243 18.18 -1.16 5.31
N ALA A 244 18.81 -0.03 5.63
CA ALA A 244 19.29 0.91 4.63
C ALA A 244 20.38 0.30 3.73
N ASP A 245 21.18 -0.62 4.28
CA ASP A 245 22.25 -1.35 3.62
C ASP A 245 21.80 -2.69 2.99
N ASP A 246 20.51 -3.03 3.10
CA ASP A 246 19.97 -4.26 2.51
C ASP A 246 19.95 -4.18 0.98
N ARG A 247 20.28 -5.30 0.35
CA ARG A 247 20.13 -5.49 -1.10
C ARG A 247 18.97 -6.43 -1.38
N ILE A 248 18.22 -6.10 -2.42
CA ILE A 248 16.97 -6.77 -2.73
C ILE A 248 17.03 -7.33 -4.14
N SER A 249 16.60 -8.57 -4.29
CA SER A 249 16.37 -9.20 -5.58
C SER A 249 14.89 -9.08 -5.92
N LEU A 250 14.60 -8.61 -7.13
CA LEU A 250 13.27 -8.64 -7.73
C LEU A 250 13.35 -9.55 -8.95
N PRO A 251 12.43 -10.53 -9.10
CA PRO A 251 12.30 -11.24 -10.36
C PRO A 251 11.82 -10.25 -11.45
N PRO A 252 12.16 -10.49 -12.73
CA PRO A 252 11.59 -9.71 -13.81
C PRO A 252 10.06 -9.78 -13.76
N LEU A 253 9.39 -8.65 -14.00
CA LEU A 253 7.92 -8.54 -14.02
C LEU A 253 7.31 -9.20 -15.29
N GLU A 254 7.73 -10.40 -15.65
CA GLU A 254 7.17 -11.13 -16.78
C GLU A 254 5.70 -11.46 -16.50
N GLY A 255 4.80 -10.92 -17.31
CA GLY A 255 3.36 -11.17 -17.21
C GLY A 255 2.61 -10.38 -16.12
N PHE A 256 3.26 -9.46 -15.39
CA PHE A 256 2.55 -8.57 -14.48
C PHE A 256 1.79 -7.49 -15.27
N VAL A 257 0.46 -7.64 -15.37
CA VAL A 257 -0.42 -6.63 -15.98
C VAL A 257 -0.95 -5.73 -14.87
N SER A 258 -0.48 -4.47 -14.83
CA SER A 258 -1.02 -3.45 -13.90
C SER A 258 -2.47 -3.12 -14.26
N ASN A 259 -3.41 -3.49 -13.38
CA ASN A 259 -4.75 -2.96 -13.45
C ASN A 259 -4.73 -1.57 -12.80
N LYS A 260 -4.25 -0.56 -13.54
CA LYS A 260 -4.53 0.82 -13.17
C LYS A 260 -6.03 1.05 -13.36
N THR A 261 -6.80 0.85 -12.30
CA THR A 261 -8.23 1.15 -12.31
C THR A 261 -8.39 2.66 -12.43
N SER A 262 -8.55 3.17 -13.64
CA SER A 262 -8.82 4.59 -13.94
C SER A 262 -10.16 5.10 -13.37
N GLU A 263 -10.94 4.22 -12.73
CA GLU A 263 -12.16 4.56 -11.97
C GLU A 263 -11.88 4.97 -10.51
N ALA A 264 -10.68 4.70 -9.99
CA ALA A 264 -10.28 5.14 -8.66
C ALA A 264 -9.98 6.65 -8.74
N GLY A 265 -10.79 7.48 -8.10
CA GLY A 265 -10.45 8.90 -7.96
C GLY A 265 -9.09 9.07 -7.27
N ASP A 266 -8.38 10.16 -7.54
CA ASP A 266 -7.01 10.46 -7.01
C ASP A 266 -6.92 10.26 -5.48
N GLU A 267 -8.04 10.41 -4.77
CA GLU A 267 -8.13 10.21 -3.32
C GLU A 267 -8.09 8.76 -2.86
N SER A 268 -8.52 7.81 -3.69
CA SER A 268 -8.56 6.38 -3.33
C SER A 268 -7.25 5.64 -3.59
N VAL A 269 -6.33 6.23 -4.36
CA VAL A 269 -5.03 5.63 -4.73
C VAL A 269 -4.17 5.41 -3.48
N ASP A 270 -3.66 4.19 -3.33
CA ASP A 270 -2.73 3.86 -2.25
C ASP A 270 -1.40 4.61 -2.46
N PRO A 271 -0.92 5.41 -1.49
CA PRO A 271 0.33 6.15 -1.62
C PRO A 271 1.56 5.25 -1.83
N PHE A 272 1.50 3.98 -1.43
CA PHE A 272 2.60 3.04 -1.64
C PHE A 272 2.60 2.37 -3.00
N GLU A 273 1.47 2.34 -3.71
CA GLU A 273 1.38 1.66 -5.01
C GLU A 273 2.31 2.28 -6.07
N PRO A 274 2.34 3.62 -6.28
CA PRO A 274 3.30 4.25 -7.18
C PRO A 274 4.77 4.00 -6.79
N LEU A 275 5.06 3.94 -5.49
CA LEU A 275 6.40 3.65 -4.99
C LEU A 275 6.79 2.19 -5.20
N LEU A 276 5.86 1.23 -5.06
CA LEU A 276 6.07 -0.17 -5.40
C LEU A 276 6.46 -0.30 -6.87
N TYR A 277 5.72 0.34 -7.79
CA TYR A 277 6.09 0.34 -9.21
C TYR A 277 7.47 0.95 -9.46
N SER A 278 7.79 2.05 -8.77
CA SER A 278 9.11 2.68 -8.87
C SER A 278 10.23 1.75 -8.37
N LEU A 279 9.99 1.00 -7.29
CA LEU A 279 10.89 -0.03 -6.79
C LEU A 279 11.13 -1.11 -7.85
N PHE A 280 10.07 -1.67 -8.46
CA PHE A 280 10.22 -2.70 -9.50
C PHE A 280 11.02 -2.24 -10.72
N LEU A 281 10.87 -0.97 -11.11
CA LEU A 281 11.53 -0.43 -12.29
C LEU A 281 13.00 -0.05 -12.04
N ALA A 282 13.34 0.38 -10.83
CA ALA A 282 14.66 0.94 -10.54
C ALA A 282 15.57 0.01 -9.73
N ASN A 283 15.03 -1.03 -9.09
CA ASN A 283 15.83 -1.91 -8.24
C ASN A 283 16.86 -2.71 -9.06
N SER A 284 18.05 -2.84 -8.49
CA SER A 284 19.09 -3.77 -8.94
C SER A 284 19.67 -4.47 -7.74
N SER A 285 20.04 -5.74 -7.91
CA SER A 285 20.70 -6.56 -6.87
C SER A 285 22.01 -5.97 -6.34
N ARG A 286 22.58 -4.98 -7.06
CA ARG A 286 23.82 -4.28 -6.71
C ARG A 286 23.62 -3.06 -5.83
N LEU A 287 22.39 -2.53 -5.76
CA LEU A 287 22.08 -1.31 -5.00
C LEU A 287 21.58 -1.69 -3.60
N ASP A 288 22.04 -0.95 -2.60
CA ASP A 288 21.40 -0.95 -1.29
C ASP A 288 20.18 0.00 -1.29
N GLN A 289 19.34 -0.13 -0.26
CA GLN A 289 18.11 0.66 -0.16
C GLN A 289 18.39 2.16 0.01
N ALA A 290 19.45 2.54 0.74
CA ALA A 290 19.86 3.93 0.90
C ALA A 290 20.14 4.59 -0.46
N ARG A 291 20.95 3.94 -1.29
CA ARG A 291 21.31 4.45 -2.60
C ARG A 291 20.12 4.47 -3.56
N LEU A 292 19.25 3.46 -3.48
CA LEU A 292 18.03 3.43 -4.29
C LEU A 292 17.07 4.56 -3.92
N ALA A 293 16.94 4.90 -2.63
CA ALA A 293 16.14 6.04 -2.18
C ALA A 293 16.65 7.36 -2.77
N ASP A 294 17.97 7.58 -2.77
CA ASP A 294 18.60 8.76 -3.40
C ASP A 294 18.32 8.84 -4.91
N ILE A 295 18.40 7.69 -5.61
CA ILE A 295 18.15 7.60 -7.05
C ILE A 295 16.68 7.87 -7.38
N LEU A 296 15.75 7.40 -6.55
CA LEU A 296 14.32 7.66 -6.74
C LEU A 296 13.91 9.06 -6.27
N GLY A 297 14.70 9.70 -5.39
CA GLY A 297 14.36 10.99 -4.80
C GLY A 297 13.21 10.87 -3.79
N VAL A 298 13.14 9.74 -3.08
CA VAL A 298 12.09 9.43 -2.10
C VAL A 298 12.68 9.32 -0.70
N GLU A 299 11.86 9.56 0.32
CA GLU A 299 12.30 9.38 1.71
C GLU A 299 12.70 7.92 1.95
N LEU A 300 13.89 7.69 2.50
CA LEU A 300 14.41 6.34 2.77
C LEU A 300 13.40 5.48 3.53
N ARG A 301 12.76 6.05 4.57
CA ARG A 301 11.76 5.34 5.36
C ARG A 301 10.61 4.80 4.51
N GLN A 302 10.11 5.58 3.54
CA GLN A 302 9.02 5.14 2.66
C GLN A 302 9.47 4.00 1.75
N LEU A 303 10.70 4.08 1.21
CA LEU A 303 11.26 3.00 0.42
C LEU A 303 11.43 1.70 1.23
N LEU A 304 11.89 1.78 2.47
CA LEU A 304 12.02 0.61 3.35
C LEU A 304 10.65 -0.03 3.63
N LEU A 305 9.60 0.76 3.87
CA LEU A 305 8.24 0.27 4.06
C LEU A 305 7.69 -0.44 2.82
N VAL A 306 7.86 0.17 1.65
CA VAL A 306 7.43 -0.37 0.36
C VAL A 306 8.19 -1.66 0.02
N THR A 307 9.48 -1.72 0.34
CA THR A 307 10.32 -2.90 0.15
C THR A 307 9.91 -4.03 1.08
N SER A 308 9.66 -3.72 2.36
CA SER A 308 9.09 -4.67 3.34
C SER A 308 7.77 -5.25 2.83
N LEU A 309 6.90 -4.42 2.26
CA LEU A 309 5.67 -4.86 1.64
C LEU A 309 5.93 -5.77 0.43
N ALA A 310 6.80 -5.37 -0.51
CA ALA A 310 7.14 -6.19 -1.68
C ALA A 310 7.67 -7.58 -1.29
N ILE A 311 8.52 -7.67 -0.26
CA ILE A 311 9.03 -8.94 0.28
C ILE A 311 7.88 -9.77 0.85
N ARG A 312 7.02 -9.16 1.66
CA ARG A 312 5.87 -9.84 2.28
C ARG A 312 4.92 -10.43 1.25
N LEU A 313 4.70 -9.72 0.15
CA LEU A 313 3.84 -10.15 -0.96
C LEU A 313 4.51 -11.22 -1.83
N GLY A 314 5.79 -11.53 -1.60
CA GLY A 314 6.55 -12.51 -2.38
C GLY A 314 7.08 -11.98 -3.70
N PHE A 315 6.99 -10.66 -3.93
CA PHE A 315 7.56 -10.02 -5.12
C PHE A 315 9.04 -9.72 -4.99
N ALA A 316 9.59 -9.76 -3.77
CA ALA A 316 10.97 -9.43 -3.50
C ALA A 316 11.61 -10.41 -2.51
N SER A 317 12.93 -10.55 -2.59
CA SER A 317 13.71 -11.29 -1.59
C SER A 317 14.93 -10.49 -1.15
N LYS A 318 15.24 -10.59 0.14
CA LYS A 318 16.46 -10.02 0.71
C LYS A 318 17.66 -10.89 0.31
N LEU A 319 18.70 -10.28 -0.22
CA LEU A 319 19.94 -10.95 -0.59
C LEU A 319 20.83 -11.15 0.64
N SER A 320 21.40 -12.35 0.77
CA SER A 320 22.35 -12.66 1.84
C SER A 320 23.64 -11.85 1.66
N PRO A 321 24.26 -11.39 2.75
CA PRO A 321 25.57 -10.74 2.66
C PRO A 321 26.59 -11.71 2.05
N GLY A 322 27.15 -11.34 0.90
CA GLY A 322 28.14 -12.14 0.16
C GLY A 322 27.60 -12.95 -1.02
N SER A 323 26.28 -12.95 -1.29
CA SER A 323 25.79 -13.48 -2.57
C SER A 323 26.23 -12.54 -3.71
N SER A 324 27.09 -13.02 -4.61
CA SER A 324 27.28 -12.35 -5.90
C SER A 324 25.96 -12.44 -6.65
N GLY A 325 25.23 -11.33 -6.73
CA GLY A 325 24.03 -11.24 -7.56
C GLY A 325 24.40 -11.52 -9.00
N GLU A 326 24.30 -12.78 -9.42
CA GLU A 326 24.20 -13.13 -10.82
C GLU A 326 22.81 -12.66 -11.26
N GLU A 327 22.76 -11.49 -11.87
CA GLU A 327 21.56 -11.08 -12.57
C GLU A 327 21.45 -11.88 -13.87
N PRO A 328 20.25 -12.36 -14.24
CA PRO A 328 19.99 -12.66 -15.64
C PRO A 328 20.27 -11.39 -16.45
N ASP A 329 20.98 -11.55 -17.57
CA ASP A 329 21.50 -10.46 -18.39
C ASP A 329 20.44 -9.38 -18.70
N GLN A 330 20.53 -8.23 -18.02
CA GLN A 330 19.67 -7.06 -18.24
C GLN A 330 20.11 -6.22 -19.46
N SER A 331 20.90 -6.80 -20.38
CA SER A 331 21.35 -6.14 -21.63
C SER A 331 20.19 -5.76 -22.58
N ILE A 332 18.95 -6.17 -22.27
CA ILE A 332 17.74 -5.83 -23.03
C ILE A 332 16.89 -4.75 -22.33
N LEU A 333 17.50 -3.74 -21.72
CA LEU A 333 16.85 -2.46 -21.50
C LEU A 333 17.47 -1.44 -22.44
N GLY A 334 16.85 -1.31 -23.63
CA GLY A 334 17.27 -0.40 -24.69
C GLY A 334 17.44 1.03 -24.19
N VAL A 335 18.29 1.80 -24.87
CA VAL A 335 18.61 3.20 -24.54
C VAL A 335 17.35 4.06 -24.37
N GLU A 336 16.25 3.72 -25.04
CA GLU A 336 14.93 4.36 -24.90
C GLU A 336 14.28 4.13 -23.52
N LEU A 337 14.42 2.96 -22.91
CA LEU A 337 13.88 2.65 -21.56
C LEU A 337 14.66 3.40 -20.47
N ARG A 338 15.96 3.61 -20.66
CA ARG A 338 16.77 4.47 -19.77
C ARG A 338 16.39 5.94 -19.86
N GLN A 339 16.05 6.42 -21.06
CA GLN A 339 15.49 7.77 -21.24
C GLN A 339 14.08 7.87 -20.64
N LEU A 340 13.25 6.83 -20.80
CA LEU A 340 11.93 6.77 -20.19
C LEU A 340 12.02 6.76 -18.66
N LEU A 341 13.01 6.07 -18.07
CA LEU A 341 13.30 6.04 -16.63
C LEU A 341 13.76 7.40 -16.09
N LEU A 342 14.57 8.14 -16.86
CA LEU A 342 14.93 9.52 -16.52
C LEU A 342 13.70 10.44 -16.58
N VAL A 343 12.85 10.29 -17.60
CA VAL A 343 11.64 11.10 -17.79
C VAL A 343 10.55 10.73 -16.77
N THR A 344 10.34 9.45 -16.44
CA THR A 344 9.41 9.01 -15.39
C THR A 344 9.95 9.32 -14.01
N SER A 345 11.24 9.17 -13.74
CA SER A 345 11.83 9.65 -12.49
C SER A 345 11.70 11.17 -12.38
N LEU A 346 11.88 11.95 -13.46
CA LEU A 346 11.62 13.39 -13.45
C LEU A 346 10.13 13.73 -13.29
N ALA A 347 9.22 13.00 -13.94
CA ALA A 347 7.78 13.22 -13.83
C ALA A 347 7.26 12.86 -12.42
N ILE A 348 7.73 11.74 -11.85
CA ILE A 348 7.46 11.32 -10.48
C ILE A 348 8.12 12.29 -9.50
N ARG A 349 9.35 12.75 -9.74
CA ARG A 349 10.01 13.80 -8.94
C ARG A 349 9.26 15.12 -9.02
N LEU A 350 8.69 15.50 -10.17
CA LEU A 350 7.88 16.72 -10.32
C LEU A 350 6.52 16.57 -9.64
N GLU A 351 5.87 15.40 -9.71
CA GLU A 351 4.64 15.10 -8.98
C GLU A 351 4.87 15.01 -7.46
N PHE A 352 5.97 14.40 -7.00
CA PHE A 352 6.29 14.33 -5.57
C PHE A 352 6.87 15.64 -5.04
N ALA A 353 7.69 16.37 -5.78
CA ALA A 353 8.21 17.68 -5.37
C ALA A 353 7.12 18.75 -5.36
N SER A 354 6.16 18.71 -6.29
CA SER A 354 4.95 19.55 -6.21
C SER A 354 4.05 19.15 -5.04
N LYS A 355 4.10 17.89 -4.59
CA LYS A 355 3.36 17.39 -3.43
C LYS A 355 4.12 17.55 -2.08
N LEU A 356 5.42 17.84 -2.05
CA LEU A 356 6.23 17.82 -0.81
C LEU A 356 7.29 18.94 -0.59
N SER A 357 7.52 19.89 -1.50
CA SER A 357 8.53 20.95 -1.22
C SER A 357 7.95 22.26 -0.61
N PRO A 358 8.49 22.75 0.52
CA PRO A 358 8.15 24.03 1.11
C PRO A 358 8.94 25.16 0.43
N GLY A 359 8.29 25.90 -0.47
CA GLY A 359 8.86 27.10 -1.09
C GLY A 359 8.95 28.29 -0.12
N SER A 360 10.18 28.73 0.08
CA SER A 360 10.66 29.87 0.86
C SER A 360 10.10 31.22 0.42
N SER A 361 10.05 32.12 1.40
CA SER A 361 9.82 33.57 1.34
C SER A 361 10.48 34.28 0.14
N GLY A 362 9.69 35.10 -0.56
CA GLY A 362 10.16 36.12 -1.49
C GLY A 362 8.99 37.01 -1.89
N GLU A 363 9.13 38.31 -1.64
CA GLU A 363 8.11 39.35 -1.72
C GLU A 363 7.51 39.55 -3.12
N GLU A 364 6.22 39.91 -3.15
CA GLU A 364 5.51 40.55 -4.26
C GLU A 364 6.12 41.94 -4.61
N PRO A 365 5.90 42.58 -5.79
CA PRO A 365 4.54 42.91 -6.29
C PRO A 365 4.32 43.12 -7.81
N GLY A 366 3.04 43.26 -8.22
CA GLY A 366 2.64 44.32 -9.17
C GLY A 366 1.91 43.97 -10.48
N PHE A 367 0.57 44.05 -10.45
CA PHE A 367 -0.35 44.77 -11.37
C PHE A 367 -0.43 44.51 -12.90
N ALA A 368 -1.68 44.18 -13.34
CA ALA A 368 -2.41 44.59 -14.58
C ALA A 368 -1.88 44.21 -15.99
N SER A 369 -2.64 44.04 -17.08
CA SER A 369 -4.08 43.98 -17.42
C SER A 369 -4.21 43.61 -18.91
N LYS A 370 -5.29 42.91 -19.30
CA LYS A 370 -6.01 42.87 -20.62
C LYS A 370 -5.22 42.69 -21.94
N LEU A 371 -5.67 41.71 -22.76
CA LEU A 371 -6.26 41.89 -24.11
C LEU A 371 -6.60 40.52 -24.75
N SER A 372 -7.76 40.45 -25.42
CA SER A 372 -8.25 39.35 -26.27
C SER A 372 -7.96 39.64 -27.77
N PRO A 373 -8.47 38.87 -28.75
CA PRO A 373 -8.13 37.50 -29.15
C PRO A 373 -7.69 37.42 -30.64
N GLY A 374 -7.08 36.31 -31.10
CA GLY A 374 -6.87 36.10 -32.54
C GLY A 374 -6.16 34.82 -32.97
N SER A 375 -6.79 34.15 -33.94
CA SER A 375 -6.29 33.23 -34.99
C SER A 375 -5.87 31.79 -34.66
N SER A 376 -6.76 30.86 -35.03
CA SER A 376 -6.57 29.70 -35.93
C SER A 376 -5.25 28.94 -35.92
N GLY A 377 -5.31 27.67 -35.50
CA GLY A 377 -4.31 26.63 -35.77
C GLY A 377 -4.99 25.26 -35.70
N GLU A 378 -4.70 24.42 -36.69
CA GLU A 378 -5.33 23.13 -37.00
C GLU A 378 -5.26 22.12 -35.83
N GLU A 379 -6.37 21.43 -35.54
CA GLU A 379 -6.40 20.29 -34.62
C GLU A 379 -5.83 19.03 -35.29
N PRO A 380 -4.89 18.30 -34.66
CA PRO A 380 -4.58 16.93 -35.04
C PRO A 380 -5.67 15.99 -34.50
N GLY A 381 -6.08 15.04 -35.34
CA GLY A 381 -7.16 14.09 -35.08
C GLY A 381 -7.06 13.39 -33.73
N GLY A 382 -8.18 13.32 -33.03
CA GLY A 382 -8.26 12.82 -31.65
C GLY A 382 -7.91 11.33 -31.49
N PRO A 383 -7.71 10.88 -30.24
CA PRO A 383 -7.19 9.56 -29.88
C PRO A 383 -8.00 8.36 -30.42
N GLN A 384 -9.26 8.56 -30.81
CA GLN A 384 -10.09 7.52 -31.44
C GLN A 384 -9.65 7.17 -32.86
N GLN A 385 -9.18 8.13 -33.67
CA GLN A 385 -8.72 7.86 -35.03
C GLN A 385 -7.37 7.13 -35.04
N GLN A 386 -6.51 7.45 -34.08
CA GLN A 386 -5.21 6.79 -33.92
C GLN A 386 -5.35 5.34 -33.45
N GLN A 387 -6.34 5.06 -32.60
CA GLN A 387 -6.65 3.70 -32.15
C GLN A 387 -7.28 2.84 -33.27
N GLN A 388 -8.06 3.44 -34.18
CA GLN A 388 -8.62 2.75 -35.34
C GLN A 388 -7.56 2.41 -36.40
N GLN A 389 -6.55 3.28 -36.61
CA GLN A 389 -5.42 2.99 -37.49
C GLN A 389 -4.52 1.88 -36.94
N LEU A 390 -4.29 1.85 -35.62
CA LEU A 390 -3.52 0.79 -34.96
C LEU A 390 -4.23 -0.57 -35.03
N GLN A 391 -5.56 -0.62 -34.91
CA GLN A 391 -6.33 -1.85 -35.10
C GLN A 391 -6.32 -2.36 -36.54
N GLN A 392 -6.36 -1.46 -37.53
CA GLN A 392 -6.24 -1.87 -38.94
C GLN A 392 -4.85 -2.40 -39.28
N GLN A 393 -3.78 -1.79 -38.74
CA GLN A 393 -2.42 -2.30 -38.94
C GLN A 393 -2.22 -3.68 -38.31
N GLN A 394 -2.78 -3.94 -37.12
CA GLN A 394 -2.67 -5.24 -36.46
C GLN A 394 -3.46 -6.34 -37.19
N GLN A 395 -4.63 -6.02 -37.76
CA GLN A 395 -5.36 -6.97 -38.60
C GLN A 395 -4.61 -7.27 -39.91
N GLN A 396 -3.93 -6.29 -40.50
CA GLN A 396 -3.14 -6.51 -41.72
C GLN A 396 -1.90 -7.39 -41.47
N GLN A 397 -1.29 -7.29 -40.29
CA GLN A 397 -0.17 -8.16 -39.89
C GLN A 397 -0.61 -9.61 -39.61
N GLN A 398 -1.78 -9.82 -38.99
CA GLN A 398 -2.30 -11.18 -38.76
C GLN A 398 -2.70 -11.92 -40.04
N VAL A 399 -3.06 -11.21 -41.12
CA VAL A 399 -3.38 -11.83 -42.41
C VAL A 399 -2.11 -12.25 -43.17
N ASN A 400 -0.99 -11.56 -42.95
CA ASN A 400 0.29 -11.88 -43.60
C ASN A 400 1.06 -13.03 -42.93
N ASP A 401 0.72 -13.39 -41.68
CA ASP A 401 1.35 -14.52 -40.96
C ASP A 401 0.64 -15.88 -41.23
N VAL A 402 -0.41 -15.91 -42.05
CA VAL A 402 -1.19 -17.11 -42.38
C VAL A 402 -1.15 -17.45 -43.89
N MET A 403 -0.30 -16.76 -44.67
CA MET A 403 0.15 -17.20 -46.00
C MET A 403 1.66 -17.41 -45.98
#